data_AF-M1EFV5-F1
#
_entry.id   AF-M1EFV5-F1
#
_cell.length_a   1.000
_cell.length_b   1.000
_cell.length_c   1.000
_cell.angle_alpha   90.00
_cell.angle_beta   90.00
_cell.angle_gamma   90.00
#
_symmetry.space_group_name_H-M   'P 1'
#
loop_
_entity.id
_entity.type
_entity.pdbx_description
1 polymer ?
#
loop_
_entity_poly.entity_id
_entity_poly.type
_entity_poly.pdbx_seq_one_letter_code
_entity_poly.pdbx_strand_id
1 'polypeptide(L)'
;GGSGEGSPQLQHERIIPQWKTAGSPTKEKHPHRAELRIKAEGREFILDLEKNEYLFAPAYTETHYTPSGSPQTTRLKSEDHCFYHGTVRKAEQSSVTLSTCRGMRGLIVVSSNLSYIIEPLPDSEGHHLIYRSEHLSEHLKLPLGNCGAEHSKSTPGDWVLHFTNQTKKRPRRMKREDLHSMKYVELYLVADYAEFQKNRRDQDATKHKLMEIANYVDKFYRSLNIRIALVGLEVWTHGNMCEVSENPYSTLWSFLSWRRKLLTQKNHDNAQLITGMSFHGTTIGLAPLMAMCSVYQSGGVNMDHSENAIGVAATMAHEMGHNFGMSHDSADCCSASAADGGCIMAAATG
;
A
#
# COMPACT_ATOMS: atom_id res chain seq x y z
N GLY A 1 25.85 -5.60 -43.58
CA GLY A 1 26.14 -5.65 -42.14
C GLY A 1 24.97 -5.06 -41.42
N GLY A 2 24.16 -5.90 -40.79
CA GLY A 2 23.03 -5.45 -39.97
C GLY A 2 23.51 -5.26 -38.54
N SER A 3 23.51 -4.02 -38.07
CA SER A 3 23.66 -3.66 -36.67
C SER A 3 22.42 -4.14 -35.91
N GLY A 4 22.56 -5.19 -35.12
CA GLY A 4 21.56 -5.58 -34.14
C GLY A 4 21.58 -4.60 -32.99
N GLU A 5 20.53 -3.79 -32.86
CA GLU A 5 20.23 -3.09 -31.62
C GLU A 5 19.90 -4.16 -30.56
N GLY A 6 20.84 -4.39 -29.65
CA GLY A 6 20.61 -5.20 -28.47
C GLY A 6 19.58 -4.51 -27.58
N SER A 7 18.49 -5.21 -27.29
CA SER A 7 17.56 -4.84 -26.23
C SER A 7 18.34 -4.66 -24.91
N PRO A 8 17.96 -3.69 -24.05
CA PRO A 8 18.62 -3.50 -22.76
C PRO A 8 18.50 -4.80 -21.95
N GLN A 9 19.62 -5.39 -21.56
CA GLN A 9 19.63 -6.51 -20.62
C GLN A 9 19.21 -5.99 -19.24
N LEU A 10 18.00 -6.35 -18.83
CA LEU A 10 17.46 -6.07 -17.50
C LEU A 10 18.43 -6.58 -16.42
N GLN A 11 19.06 -5.66 -15.68
CA GLN A 11 20.01 -5.98 -14.61
C GLN A 11 19.27 -6.45 -13.35
N HIS A 12 19.12 -7.76 -13.22
CA HIS A 12 18.65 -8.41 -12.00
C HIS A 12 19.69 -9.43 -11.52
N GLU A 13 19.78 -9.60 -10.20
CA GLU A 13 20.67 -10.58 -9.57
C GLU A 13 19.84 -11.67 -8.91
N ARG A 14 20.28 -12.92 -9.09
CA ARG A 14 19.73 -14.06 -8.35
C ARG A 14 20.46 -14.20 -7.02
N ILE A 15 19.72 -14.16 -5.93
CA ILE A 15 20.26 -14.17 -4.57
C ILE A 15 19.58 -15.22 -3.71
N ILE A 16 20.24 -15.60 -2.61
CA ILE A 16 19.67 -16.42 -1.55
C ILE A 16 19.83 -15.61 -0.26
N PRO A 17 18.77 -14.96 0.24
CA PRO A 17 18.82 -14.27 1.51
C PRO A 17 19.08 -15.25 2.65
N GLN A 18 19.86 -14.83 3.63
CA GLN A 18 20.33 -15.70 4.72
C GLN A 18 19.95 -15.11 6.07
N TRP A 19 19.11 -15.82 6.81
CA TRP A 19 18.81 -15.48 8.20
C TRP A 19 20.07 -15.63 9.05
N LYS A 20 20.46 -14.57 9.76
CA LYS A 20 21.52 -14.64 10.78
C LYS A 20 20.88 -15.08 12.08
N THR A 21 21.06 -16.34 12.44
CA THR A 21 20.52 -16.92 13.67
C THR A 21 21.20 -16.28 14.89
N ALA A 22 20.44 -15.51 15.69
CA ALA A 22 20.82 -15.25 17.08
C ALA A 22 20.48 -16.49 17.92
N GLY A 23 21.37 -17.50 17.90
CA GLY A 23 21.36 -18.65 18.82
C GLY A 23 20.17 -19.63 18.70
N SER A 24 20.45 -20.82 18.14
CA SER A 24 19.56 -22.01 18.09
C SER A 24 18.28 -21.87 17.25
N PRO A 25 17.90 -22.88 16.44
CA PRO A 25 16.58 -22.92 15.79
C PRO A 25 15.51 -23.30 16.82
N THR A 26 15.15 -22.38 17.72
CA THR A 26 14.00 -22.55 18.60
C THR A 26 12.74 -21.91 18.01
N LYS A 27 11.95 -22.76 17.34
CA LYS A 27 10.49 -22.94 17.46
C LYS A 27 9.47 -21.87 17.04
N GLU A 28 9.83 -20.64 16.69
CA GLU A 28 8.81 -19.67 16.21
C GLU A 28 8.80 -19.53 14.67
N LYS A 29 7.64 -19.77 14.05
CA LYS A 29 7.42 -19.69 12.60
C LYS A 29 7.71 -18.28 12.05
N HIS A 30 7.41 -17.24 12.83
CA HIS A 30 7.58 -15.83 12.47
C HIS A 30 8.07 -15.05 13.70
N PRO A 31 9.39 -14.99 13.96
CA PRO A 31 9.95 -14.39 15.17
C PRO A 31 9.69 -12.88 15.22
N HIS A 32 9.62 -12.31 16.43
CA HIS A 32 9.39 -10.86 16.60
C HIS A 32 10.53 -10.01 16.02
N ARG A 33 11.77 -10.45 16.20
CA ARG A 33 12.98 -9.82 15.66
C ARG A 33 13.76 -10.81 14.82
N ALA A 34 14.33 -10.34 13.73
CA ALA A 34 15.17 -11.16 12.88
C ALA A 34 16.26 -10.33 12.20
N GLU A 35 17.37 -10.98 11.88
CA GLU A 35 18.46 -10.41 11.09
C GLU A 35 18.52 -11.14 9.75
N LEU A 36 18.45 -10.39 8.65
CA LEU A 36 18.54 -10.94 7.30
C LEU A 36 19.77 -10.39 6.59
N ARG A 37 20.63 -11.27 6.10
CA ARG A 37 21.73 -10.92 5.22
C ARG A 37 21.30 -11.07 3.76
N ILE A 38 21.53 -10.03 2.97
CA ILE A 38 21.36 -10.04 1.51
C ILE A 38 22.64 -9.55 0.83
N LYS A 39 22.85 -9.96 -0.43
CA LYS A 39 23.94 -9.47 -1.26
C LYS A 39 23.35 -8.92 -2.55
N ALA A 40 23.70 -7.69 -2.92
CA ALA A 40 23.29 -7.07 -4.19
C ALA A 40 24.43 -6.19 -4.71
N GLU A 41 24.70 -6.24 -6.02
CA GLU A 41 25.74 -5.47 -6.69
C GLU A 41 27.13 -5.65 -6.05
N GLY A 42 27.42 -6.89 -5.63
CA GLY A 42 28.66 -7.23 -4.93
C GLY A 42 28.74 -6.74 -3.48
N ARG A 43 27.77 -5.99 -2.97
CA ARG A 43 27.71 -5.45 -1.60
C ARG A 43 26.87 -6.34 -0.69
N GLU A 44 27.28 -6.46 0.57
CA GLU A 44 26.52 -7.17 1.61
C GLU A 44 25.72 -6.16 2.44
N PHE A 45 24.42 -6.40 2.60
CA PHE A 45 23.55 -5.63 3.49
C PHE A 45 23.01 -6.54 4.60
N ILE A 46 22.96 -6.01 5.82
CA ILE A 46 22.34 -6.66 6.97
C ILE A 46 21.08 -5.86 7.31
N LEU A 47 19.93 -6.51 7.24
CA LEU A 47 18.64 -5.94 7.55
C LEU A 47 18.26 -6.33 8.98
N ASP A 48 18.04 -5.32 9.82
CA ASP A 48 17.51 -5.47 11.17
C ASP A 48 15.99 -5.36 11.09
N LEU A 49 15.28 -6.48 11.28
CA LEU A 49 13.84 -6.61 11.05
C LEU A 49 13.08 -6.75 12.37
N GLU A 50 11.96 -6.05 12.46
CA GLU A 50 10.97 -6.18 13.52
C GLU A 50 9.60 -6.47 12.90
N LYS A 51 8.89 -7.43 13.48
CA LYS A 51 7.56 -7.82 13.06
C LYS A 51 6.59 -6.65 13.22
N ASN A 52 5.74 -6.44 12.23
CA ASN A 52 4.78 -5.35 12.24
C ASN A 52 3.54 -5.69 13.09
N GLU A 53 3.69 -5.62 14.42
CA GLU A 53 2.67 -6.06 15.39
C GLU A 53 1.35 -5.26 15.35
N TYR A 54 1.35 -4.07 14.75
CA TYR A 54 0.15 -3.21 14.69
C TYR A 54 -0.49 -3.19 13.31
N LEU A 55 -0.03 -4.02 12.37
CA LEU A 55 -0.64 -4.12 11.03
C LEU A 55 -2.07 -4.64 11.11
N PHE A 56 -2.35 -5.59 12.01
CA PHE A 56 -3.66 -6.18 12.20
C PHE A 56 -4.25 -5.74 13.55
N ALA A 57 -5.43 -5.13 13.52
CA ALA A 57 -6.15 -4.80 14.73
C ALA A 57 -6.63 -6.07 15.46
N PRO A 58 -6.84 -6.04 16.80
CA PRO A 58 -7.27 -7.22 17.57
C PRO A 58 -8.56 -7.90 17.07
N ALA A 59 -9.44 -7.15 16.41
CA ALA A 59 -10.72 -7.62 15.86
C ALA A 59 -10.71 -7.76 14.33
N TYR A 60 -9.53 -7.86 13.71
CA TYR A 60 -9.38 -8.00 12.26
C TYR A 60 -10.19 -9.19 11.71
N THR A 61 -10.94 -8.94 10.64
CA THR A 61 -11.75 -9.97 9.97
C THR A 61 -11.49 -10.02 8.47
N GLU A 62 -11.56 -11.22 7.90
CA GLU A 62 -11.51 -11.45 6.46
C GLU A 62 -12.88 -11.92 5.96
N THR A 63 -13.39 -11.29 4.91
CA THR A 63 -14.67 -11.66 4.30
C THR A 63 -14.45 -12.08 2.85
N HIS A 64 -15.09 -13.18 2.45
CA HIS A 64 -15.22 -13.63 1.07
C HIS A 64 -16.63 -14.18 0.83
N TYR A 65 -16.95 -14.57 -0.40
CA TYR A 65 -18.29 -14.98 -0.78
C TYR A 65 -18.32 -16.40 -1.33
N THR A 66 -19.33 -17.17 -0.91
CA THR A 66 -19.59 -18.51 -1.44
C THR A 66 -20.02 -18.44 -2.92
N PRO A 67 -20.04 -19.57 -3.64
CA PRO A 67 -20.63 -19.64 -4.98
C PRO A 67 -22.10 -19.21 -5.04
N SER A 68 -22.82 -19.24 -3.91
CA SER A 68 -24.20 -18.76 -3.77
C SER A 68 -24.32 -17.26 -3.45
N GLY A 69 -23.19 -16.55 -3.33
CA GLY A 69 -23.15 -15.12 -2.99
C GLY A 69 -23.31 -14.80 -1.50
N SER A 70 -23.22 -15.79 -0.61
CA SER A 70 -23.33 -15.56 0.84
C SER A 70 -21.97 -15.17 1.44
N PRO A 71 -21.90 -14.16 2.32
CA PRO A 71 -20.64 -13.76 2.94
C PRO A 71 -20.16 -14.80 3.96
N GLN A 72 -18.87 -15.11 3.92
CA GLN A 72 -18.15 -15.90 4.89
C GLN A 72 -17.04 -15.04 5.51
N THR A 73 -17.21 -14.75 6.80
CA THR A 73 -16.26 -13.94 7.56
C THR A 73 -15.49 -14.81 8.54
N THR A 74 -14.17 -14.75 8.49
CA THR A 74 -13.27 -15.39 9.44
C THR A 74 -12.52 -14.35 10.25
N ARG A 75 -12.17 -14.69 11.50
CA ARG A 75 -11.32 -13.87 12.35
C ARG A 75 -9.95 -14.53 12.43
N LEU A 76 -8.91 -13.80 12.07
CA LEU A 76 -7.54 -14.28 12.20
C LEU A 76 -6.93 -13.87 13.54
N LYS A 77 -5.93 -14.63 13.98
CA LYS A 77 -5.09 -14.22 15.11
C LYS A 77 -4.09 -13.19 14.58
N SER A 78 -4.16 -11.97 15.12
CA SER A 78 -3.30 -10.85 14.72
C SER A 78 -1.80 -11.12 14.89
N GLU A 79 -1.42 -12.14 15.66
CA GLU A 79 -0.03 -12.49 15.97
C GLU A 79 0.59 -13.49 14.98
N ASP A 80 -0.19 -14.22 14.17
CA ASP A 80 0.34 -15.24 13.23
C ASP A 80 0.48 -14.68 11.82
N HIS A 81 1.40 -13.73 11.64
CA HIS A 81 1.71 -13.13 10.34
C HIS A 81 3.22 -12.98 10.12
N CYS A 82 3.58 -12.65 8.88
CA CYS A 82 4.94 -12.68 8.33
C CYS A 82 5.45 -11.31 7.84
N PHE A 83 4.82 -10.23 8.30
CA PHE A 83 5.07 -8.87 7.80
C PHE A 83 6.04 -8.13 8.73
N TYR A 84 7.08 -7.54 8.15
CA TYR A 84 8.18 -6.92 8.88
C TYR A 84 8.47 -5.52 8.36
N HIS A 85 8.87 -4.65 9.27
CA HIS A 85 9.55 -3.39 8.97
C HIS A 85 10.97 -3.45 9.53
N GLY A 86 11.87 -2.64 9.01
CA GLY A 86 13.24 -2.63 9.51
C GLY A 86 14.09 -1.49 8.99
N THR A 87 15.39 -1.65 9.21
CA THR A 87 16.46 -0.75 8.75
C THR A 87 17.65 -1.54 8.25
N VAL A 88 18.46 -0.93 7.40
CA VAL A 88 19.75 -1.48 6.96
C VAL A 88 20.84 -1.04 7.93
N ARG A 89 21.58 -2.00 8.48
CA ARG A 89 22.63 -1.73 9.47
C ARG A 89 23.71 -0.82 8.89
N LYS A 90 24.12 0.20 9.66
CA LYS A 90 25.09 1.25 9.26
C LYS A 90 24.66 2.14 8.09
N ALA A 91 23.39 2.12 7.70
CA ALA A 91 22.82 3.07 6.75
C ALA A 91 21.78 3.94 7.48
N GLU A 92 22.17 5.17 7.79
CA GLU A 92 21.27 6.15 8.40
C GLU A 92 20.13 6.46 7.43
N GLN A 93 18.92 6.71 7.97
CA GLN A 93 17.70 6.97 7.19
C GLN A 93 17.21 5.82 6.30
N SER A 94 17.83 4.63 6.38
CA SER A 94 17.36 3.44 5.65
C SER A 94 15.99 2.96 6.13
N SER A 95 15.29 2.25 5.26
CA SER A 95 13.94 1.77 5.50
C SER A 95 13.72 0.44 4.79
N VAL A 96 13.23 -0.56 5.53
CA VAL A 96 12.92 -1.89 4.99
C VAL A 96 11.46 -2.21 5.26
N THR A 97 10.77 -2.76 4.25
CA THR A 97 9.45 -3.39 4.37
C THR A 97 9.46 -4.73 3.66
N LEU A 98 9.14 -5.80 4.38
CA LEU A 98 9.20 -7.18 3.87
C LEU A 98 7.95 -7.98 4.24
N SER A 99 7.56 -8.85 3.33
CA SER A 99 6.65 -9.99 3.51
C SER A 99 7.48 -11.27 3.37
N THR A 100 7.30 -12.22 4.28
CA THR A 100 7.95 -13.54 4.21
C THR A 100 6.96 -14.71 4.09
N CYS A 101 5.69 -14.43 3.82
CA CYS A 101 4.61 -15.42 3.84
C CYS A 101 4.71 -16.46 2.71
N ARG A 102 5.11 -16.02 1.51
CA ARG A 102 5.17 -16.85 0.30
C ARG A 102 6.48 -16.56 -0.45
N GLY A 103 7.60 -16.72 0.27
CA GLY A 103 8.90 -16.19 -0.14
C GLY A 103 9.07 -14.73 0.28
N MET A 104 10.28 -14.19 0.12
CA MET A 104 10.60 -12.81 0.51
C MET A 104 10.21 -11.84 -0.60
N ARG A 105 9.26 -10.97 -0.31
CA ARG A 105 8.87 -9.82 -1.14
C ARG A 105 9.11 -8.54 -0.34
N GLY A 106 9.71 -7.52 -0.93
CA GLY A 106 9.95 -6.29 -0.17
C GLY A 106 10.61 -5.16 -0.92
N LEU A 107 10.60 -4.01 -0.25
CA LEU A 107 11.31 -2.79 -0.62
C LEU A 107 12.39 -2.50 0.43
N ILE A 108 13.62 -2.33 -0.03
CA ILE A 108 14.80 -2.04 0.79
C ILE A 108 15.36 -0.70 0.32
N VAL A 109 15.09 0.36 1.06
CA VAL A 109 15.65 1.69 0.83
C VAL A 109 16.92 1.82 1.66
N VAL A 110 18.07 1.92 0.99
CA VAL A 110 19.38 2.09 1.64
C VAL A 110 19.67 3.59 1.84
N SER A 111 19.40 4.40 0.82
CA SER A 111 19.49 5.87 0.82
C SER A 111 18.47 6.45 -0.15
N SER A 112 18.39 7.79 -0.27
CA SER A 112 17.43 8.49 -1.14
C SER A 112 17.56 8.17 -2.64
N ASN A 113 18.68 7.60 -3.07
CA ASN A 113 19.02 7.28 -4.46
C ASN A 113 19.40 5.79 -4.63
N LEU A 114 19.19 4.97 -3.60
CA LEU A 114 19.53 3.56 -3.66
C LEU A 114 18.47 2.75 -2.93
N SER A 115 17.62 2.11 -3.72
CA SER A 115 16.62 1.17 -3.24
C SER A 115 16.58 -0.07 -4.10
N TYR A 116 16.29 -1.19 -3.44
CA TYR A 116 16.19 -2.50 -4.05
C TYR A 116 14.81 -3.09 -3.81
N ILE A 117 14.34 -3.84 -4.79
CA ILE A 117 13.16 -4.68 -4.68
C ILE A 117 13.62 -6.12 -4.68
N ILE A 118 13.08 -6.89 -3.74
CA ILE A 118 13.29 -8.33 -3.65
C ILE A 118 11.97 -9.05 -3.93
N GLU A 119 12.03 -10.10 -4.72
CA GLU A 119 10.89 -10.96 -5.00
C GLU A 119 11.29 -12.43 -5.15
N PRO A 120 10.41 -13.37 -4.80
CA PRO A 120 10.72 -14.79 -4.92
C PRO A 120 10.77 -15.20 -6.38
N LEU A 121 11.77 -16.02 -6.73
CA LEU A 121 11.84 -16.63 -8.05
C LEU A 121 10.78 -17.75 -8.13
N PRO A 122 9.87 -17.74 -9.12
CA PRO A 122 8.95 -18.84 -9.32
C PRO A 122 9.71 -20.18 -9.44
N ASP A 123 9.18 -21.23 -8.83
CA ASP A 123 9.69 -22.61 -8.93
C ASP A 123 11.10 -22.85 -8.37
N SER A 124 11.67 -21.91 -7.59
CA SER A 124 12.99 -22.08 -6.96
C SER A 124 12.97 -21.66 -5.49
N GLU A 125 12.70 -22.62 -4.60
CA GLU A 125 12.66 -22.35 -3.17
C GLU A 125 13.97 -21.72 -2.66
N GLY A 126 13.82 -20.69 -1.84
CA GLY A 126 14.93 -19.92 -1.26
C GLY A 126 15.63 -18.95 -2.20
N HIS A 127 15.41 -19.04 -3.51
CA HIS A 127 16.02 -18.12 -4.48
C HIS A 127 15.11 -16.93 -4.76
N HIS A 128 15.73 -15.77 -4.84
CA HIS A 128 15.05 -14.50 -5.01
C HIS A 128 15.73 -13.70 -6.11
N LEU A 129 14.97 -12.84 -6.75
CA LEU A 129 15.49 -11.79 -7.61
C LEU A 129 15.66 -10.53 -6.76
N ILE A 130 16.76 -9.83 -6.98
CA ILE A 130 16.96 -8.48 -6.48
C ILE A 130 17.38 -7.57 -7.62
N TYR A 131 16.76 -6.40 -7.69
CA TYR A 131 17.06 -5.37 -8.69
C TYR A 131 16.75 -4.01 -8.09
N ARG A 132 17.33 -2.96 -8.68
CA ARG A 132 17.09 -1.60 -8.23
C ARG A 132 15.67 -1.15 -8.56
N SER A 133 15.07 -0.35 -7.69
CA SER A 133 13.73 0.18 -7.91
C SER A 133 13.63 1.10 -9.12
N GLU A 134 14.74 1.71 -9.57
CA GLU A 134 14.77 2.53 -10.79
C GLU A 134 14.42 1.74 -12.05
N HIS A 135 14.70 0.43 -12.05
CA HIS A 135 14.32 -0.47 -13.14
C HIS A 135 12.89 -1.02 -12.98
N LEU A 136 12.13 -0.61 -11.95
CA LEU A 136 10.79 -1.14 -11.70
C LEU A 136 9.83 -0.86 -12.86
N SER A 137 9.91 0.33 -13.47
CA SER A 137 9.13 0.71 -14.65
C SER A 137 9.48 -0.15 -15.88
N GLU A 138 10.76 -0.50 -16.05
CA GLU A 138 11.26 -1.39 -17.11
C GLU A 138 10.92 -2.87 -16.86
N HIS A 139 10.98 -3.33 -15.60
CA HIS A 139 10.68 -4.70 -15.19
C HIS A 139 9.18 -5.02 -15.17
N LEU A 140 8.34 -4.06 -14.78
CA LEU A 140 6.90 -4.26 -14.59
C LEU A 140 6.03 -3.59 -15.68
N LYS A 141 6.65 -2.92 -16.67
CA LYS A 141 5.94 -2.13 -17.69
C LYS A 141 4.89 -1.20 -17.06
N LEU A 142 5.24 -0.56 -15.94
CA LEU A 142 4.32 0.29 -15.20
C LEU A 142 3.90 1.45 -16.10
N PRO A 143 2.60 1.59 -16.44
CA PRO A 143 2.14 2.82 -17.04
C PRO A 143 2.22 3.93 -15.98
N LEU A 144 2.94 5.02 -16.28
CA LEU A 144 2.83 6.24 -15.49
C LEU A 144 1.37 6.71 -15.52
N GLY A 145 0.75 6.76 -14.35
CA GLY A 145 -0.61 7.21 -14.16
C GLY A 145 -0.67 8.58 -13.51
N ASN A 146 -1.81 9.25 -13.64
CA ASN A 146 -2.16 10.39 -12.81
C ASN A 146 -3.25 9.95 -11.83
N CYS A 147 -3.41 10.65 -10.71
CA CYS A 147 -4.67 10.54 -9.99
C CYS A 147 -5.75 11.33 -10.76
N GLY A 148 -7.01 10.90 -10.65
CA GLY A 148 -8.10 11.52 -11.41
C GLY A 148 -8.51 12.91 -10.90
N ALA A 149 -7.84 13.44 -9.87
CA ALA A 149 -8.20 14.70 -9.22
C ALA A 149 -7.71 15.91 -10.02
N GLU A 150 -8.61 16.55 -10.79
CA GLU A 150 -8.36 17.89 -11.32
C GLU A 150 -8.49 18.94 -10.21
N HIS A 151 -7.39 19.22 -9.51
CA HIS A 151 -7.29 20.40 -8.67
C HIS A 151 -7.13 21.63 -9.58
N SER A 152 -8.24 22.09 -10.18
CA SER A 152 -8.34 23.50 -10.58
C SER A 152 -7.93 24.34 -9.37
N LYS A 153 -7.22 25.45 -9.57
CA LYS A 153 -6.83 26.41 -8.52
C LYS A 153 -8.09 27.06 -7.93
N SER A 154 -8.97 26.28 -7.32
CA SER A 154 -10.09 26.75 -6.55
C SER A 154 -9.49 27.43 -5.34
N THR A 155 -9.59 28.75 -5.35
CA THR A 155 -9.55 29.55 -4.15
C THR A 155 -10.38 28.81 -3.08
N PRO A 156 -9.88 28.64 -1.84
CA PRO A 156 -10.64 28.00 -0.77
C PRO A 156 -11.81 28.93 -0.40
N GLY A 157 -12.89 28.84 -1.16
CA GLY A 157 -13.94 29.85 -1.21
C GLY A 157 -15.25 29.24 -1.68
N ASP A 158 -15.83 28.39 -0.84
CA ASP A 158 -17.28 28.36 -0.51
C ASP A 158 -17.62 27.12 0.34
N TRP A 159 -16.98 25.97 0.10
CA TRP A 159 -17.27 24.75 0.87
C TRP A 159 -16.81 24.83 2.33
N VAL A 160 -15.69 25.53 2.60
CA VAL A 160 -15.13 25.70 3.96
C VAL A 160 -16.06 26.58 4.81
N LEU A 161 -16.69 27.58 4.20
CA LEU A 161 -17.67 28.45 4.85
C LEU A 161 -18.96 27.70 5.20
N HIS A 162 -19.38 26.76 4.35
CA HIS A 162 -20.57 25.95 4.61
C HIS A 162 -20.37 24.95 5.78
N PHE A 163 -19.15 24.43 5.97
CA PHE A 163 -18.80 23.53 7.09
C PHE A 163 -18.62 24.28 8.43
N THR A 164 -18.11 25.51 8.38
CA THR A 164 -17.83 26.32 9.58
C THR A 164 -19.08 26.97 10.20
N ASN A 165 -20.18 27.07 9.45
CA ASN A 165 -21.44 27.63 9.96
C ASN A 165 -22.32 26.64 10.74
N GLN A 166 -22.10 25.32 10.62
CA GLN A 166 -22.87 24.32 11.38
C GLN A 166 -22.20 23.86 12.68
N THR A 167 -20.94 24.23 12.91
CA THR A 167 -20.22 23.92 14.15
C THR A 167 -20.22 25.15 15.06
N LYS A 168 -21.13 25.18 16.05
CA LYS A 168 -21.04 26.13 17.16
C LYS A 168 -19.64 26.03 17.79
N LYS A 169 -18.81 27.04 17.55
CA LYS A 169 -17.43 27.15 18.06
C LYS A 169 -17.40 26.99 19.57
N ARG A 170 -17.04 25.81 20.05
CA ARG A 170 -16.29 25.69 21.31
C ARG A 170 -14.81 25.68 20.93
N PRO A 171 -13.99 26.63 21.39
CA PRO A 171 -12.56 26.57 21.16
C PRO A 171 -12.02 25.43 22.03
N ARG A 172 -12.04 24.20 21.50
CA ARG A 172 -11.23 23.13 22.07
C ARG A 172 -9.79 23.47 21.72
N ARG A 173 -9.08 24.08 22.68
CA ARG A 173 -7.64 24.25 22.64
C ARG A 173 -7.04 22.86 22.43
N MET A 174 -6.70 22.52 21.19
CA MET A 174 -5.97 21.29 20.88
C MET A 174 -4.66 21.38 21.66
N LYS A 175 -4.45 20.48 22.61
CA LYS A 175 -3.21 20.46 23.41
C LYS A 175 -2.05 20.29 22.42
N ARG A 176 -1.04 21.16 22.50
CA ARG A 176 0.20 21.05 21.68
C ARG A 176 0.87 19.67 21.78
N GLU A 177 0.60 18.93 22.86
CA GLU A 177 1.06 17.55 23.09
C GLU A 177 0.55 16.54 22.04
N ASP A 178 -0.53 16.83 21.32
CA ASP A 178 -1.16 15.88 20.39
C ASP A 178 -0.57 15.92 18.96
N LEU A 179 0.37 16.83 18.67
CA LEU A 179 0.99 16.93 17.33
C LEU A 179 2.11 15.90 17.09
N HIS A 180 2.72 15.38 18.16
CA HIS A 180 3.85 14.43 18.09
C HIS A 180 3.49 13.02 18.51
N SER A 181 2.26 12.77 18.97
CA SER A 181 1.82 11.44 19.34
C SER A 181 1.47 10.62 18.11
N MET A 182 1.80 9.33 18.16
CA MET A 182 1.44 8.38 17.12
C MET A 182 -0.08 8.31 16.96
N LYS A 183 -0.56 8.47 15.72
CA LYS A 183 -1.96 8.29 15.34
C LYS A 183 -2.16 6.94 14.66
N TYR A 184 -3.38 6.44 14.72
CA TYR A 184 -3.77 5.16 14.13
C TYR A 184 -4.97 5.41 13.22
N VAL A 185 -4.95 4.79 12.03
CA VAL A 185 -6.09 4.76 11.11
C VAL A 185 -6.54 3.32 10.98
N GLU A 186 -7.78 3.08 11.37
CA GLU A 186 -8.46 1.81 11.16
C GLU A 186 -8.87 1.69 9.68
N LEU A 187 -8.16 0.83 8.95
CA LEU A 187 -8.34 0.65 7.52
C LEU A 187 -9.18 -0.60 7.21
N TYR A 188 -10.18 -0.43 6.34
CA TYR A 188 -10.90 -1.54 5.72
C TYR A 188 -10.51 -1.66 4.24
N LEU A 189 -9.89 -2.77 3.85
CA LEU A 189 -9.34 -2.94 2.50
C LEU A 189 -10.19 -3.92 1.68
N VAL A 190 -10.54 -3.54 0.45
CA VAL A 190 -11.45 -4.32 -0.40
C VAL A 190 -10.80 -4.62 -1.73
N ALA A 191 -10.91 -5.87 -2.20
CA ALA A 191 -10.61 -6.27 -3.58
C ALA A 191 -11.92 -6.54 -4.32
N ASP A 192 -12.10 -5.92 -5.48
CA ASP A 192 -13.25 -6.21 -6.34
C ASP A 192 -13.13 -7.58 -7.04
N TYR A 193 -14.19 -7.95 -7.78
CA TYR A 193 -14.21 -9.22 -8.48
C TYR A 193 -13.18 -9.29 -9.61
N ALA A 194 -12.88 -8.17 -10.26
CA ALA A 194 -11.85 -8.11 -11.31
C ALA A 194 -10.45 -8.35 -10.71
N GLU A 195 -10.16 -7.82 -9.53
CA GLU A 195 -8.90 -8.05 -8.82
C GLU A 195 -8.76 -9.52 -8.41
N PHE A 196 -9.85 -10.13 -7.92
CA PHE A 196 -9.87 -11.57 -7.66
C PHE A 196 -9.60 -12.40 -8.93
N GLN A 197 -10.18 -12.02 -10.06
CA GLN A 197 -9.93 -12.68 -11.35
C GLN A 197 -8.47 -12.49 -11.82
N LYS A 198 -7.92 -11.29 -11.67
CA LYS A 198 -6.53 -10.95 -12.02
C LYS A 198 -5.55 -11.82 -11.23
N ASN A 199 -5.83 -12.05 -9.94
CA ASN A 199 -5.08 -12.97 -9.09
C ASN A 199 -5.50 -14.45 -9.27
N ARG A 200 -5.83 -14.84 -10.51
CA ARG A 200 -6.14 -16.23 -10.92
C ARG A 200 -7.29 -16.88 -10.16
N ARG A 201 -8.21 -16.08 -9.61
CA ARG A 201 -9.30 -16.55 -8.73
C ARG A 201 -8.78 -17.32 -7.51
N ASP A 202 -7.56 -17.00 -7.06
CA ASP A 202 -6.98 -17.52 -5.83
C ASP A 202 -7.26 -16.51 -4.71
N GLN A 203 -8.12 -16.91 -3.78
CA GLN A 203 -8.55 -16.07 -2.67
C GLN A 203 -7.37 -15.77 -1.75
N ASP A 204 -6.51 -16.75 -1.48
CA ASP A 204 -5.37 -16.55 -0.61
C ASP A 204 -4.31 -15.68 -1.29
N ALA A 205 -4.06 -15.85 -2.59
CA ALA A 205 -3.17 -14.95 -3.33
C ALA A 205 -3.66 -13.50 -3.28
N THR A 206 -4.96 -13.28 -3.54
CA THR A 206 -5.58 -11.94 -3.49
C THR A 206 -5.45 -11.31 -2.11
N LYS A 207 -5.81 -12.06 -1.05
CA LYS A 207 -5.69 -11.59 0.34
C LYS A 207 -4.26 -11.22 0.72
N HIS A 208 -3.28 -12.07 0.36
CA HIS A 208 -1.87 -11.80 0.66
C HIS A 208 -1.36 -10.55 -0.06
N LYS A 209 -1.73 -10.33 -1.33
CA LYS A 209 -1.37 -9.10 -2.07
C LYS A 209 -1.92 -7.86 -1.37
N LEU A 210 -3.18 -7.90 -0.92
CA LEU A 210 -3.80 -6.80 -0.18
C LEU A 210 -3.11 -6.52 1.16
N MET A 211 -2.71 -7.55 1.90
CA MET A 211 -1.93 -7.38 3.14
C MET A 211 -0.54 -6.81 2.88
N GLU A 212 0.12 -7.23 1.79
CA GLU A 212 1.40 -6.65 1.35
C GLU A 212 1.24 -5.15 1.07
N ILE A 213 0.20 -4.77 0.33
CA ILE A 213 -0.15 -3.36 0.08
C ILE A 213 -0.27 -2.60 1.41
N ALA A 214 -1.08 -3.09 2.35
CA ALA A 214 -1.27 -2.44 3.65
C ALA A 214 0.03 -2.32 4.45
N ASN A 215 0.92 -3.33 4.40
CA ASN A 215 2.21 -3.30 5.09
C ASN A 215 3.15 -2.21 4.54
N TYR A 216 3.14 -1.99 3.22
CA TYR A 216 3.87 -0.87 2.59
C TYR A 216 3.26 0.48 2.96
N VAL A 217 1.93 0.62 2.87
CA VAL A 217 1.24 1.87 3.22
C VAL A 217 1.50 2.25 4.68
N ASP A 218 1.43 1.30 5.62
CA ASP A 218 1.80 1.53 7.03
C ASP A 218 3.25 2.04 7.17
N LYS A 219 4.20 1.49 6.39
CA LYS A 219 5.59 1.99 6.41
C LYS A 219 5.68 3.42 5.89
N PHE A 220 5.01 3.74 4.77
CA PHE A 220 5.06 5.06 4.17
C PHE A 220 4.54 6.15 5.12
N TYR A 221 3.48 5.86 5.87
CA TYR A 221 2.89 6.80 6.82
C TYR A 221 3.61 6.89 8.17
N ARG A 222 4.50 5.95 8.48
CA ARG A 222 5.21 5.90 9.77
C ARG A 222 6.09 7.13 10.01
N SER A 223 6.67 7.72 8.96
CA SER A 223 7.46 8.96 9.05
C SER A 223 6.61 10.18 9.45
N LEU A 224 5.29 10.11 9.25
CA LEU A 224 4.31 11.14 9.63
C LEU A 224 3.66 10.86 10.99
N ASN A 225 4.23 9.94 11.78
CA ASN A 225 3.65 9.45 13.03
C ASN A 225 2.23 8.89 12.88
N ILE A 226 1.93 8.25 11.75
CA ILE A 226 0.66 7.57 11.49
C ILE A 226 0.92 6.08 11.30
N ARG A 227 0.12 5.24 11.97
CA ARG A 227 0.04 3.80 11.78
C ARG A 227 -1.24 3.45 11.04
N ILE A 228 -1.13 2.52 10.10
CA ILE A 228 -2.28 1.94 9.41
C ILE A 228 -2.54 0.55 10.00
N ALA A 229 -3.74 0.35 10.55
CA ALA A 229 -4.16 -0.89 11.17
C ALA A 229 -5.34 -1.49 10.41
N LEU A 230 -5.17 -2.66 9.84
CA LEU A 230 -6.24 -3.40 9.19
C LEU A 230 -7.27 -3.86 10.22
N VAL A 231 -8.51 -3.38 10.09
CA VAL A 231 -9.67 -3.87 10.86
C VAL A 231 -10.54 -4.82 10.05
N GLY A 232 -10.43 -4.79 8.72
CA GLY A 232 -11.07 -5.75 7.85
C GLY A 232 -10.47 -5.81 6.47
N LEU A 233 -10.55 -6.99 5.86
CA LEU A 233 -10.18 -7.25 4.49
C LEU A 233 -11.32 -8.01 3.82
N GLU A 234 -11.76 -7.56 2.65
CA GLU A 234 -12.87 -8.18 1.93
C GLU A 234 -12.53 -8.43 0.47
N VAL A 235 -12.75 -9.66 0.00
CA VAL A 235 -12.56 -10.04 -1.41
C VAL A 235 -13.91 -10.41 -1.98
N TRP A 236 -14.36 -9.68 -3.00
CA TRP A 236 -15.63 -9.91 -3.68
C TRP A 236 -15.53 -11.09 -4.66
N THR A 237 -15.42 -12.32 -4.14
CA THR A 237 -15.16 -13.55 -4.91
C THR A 237 -16.32 -14.04 -5.79
N HIS A 238 -17.53 -13.54 -5.59
CA HIS A 238 -18.72 -13.91 -6.36
C HIS A 238 -19.12 -12.86 -7.40
N GLY A 239 -18.98 -11.58 -7.05
CA GLY A 239 -19.35 -10.43 -7.87
C GLY A 239 -19.26 -9.15 -7.04
N ASN A 240 -19.27 -7.99 -7.69
CA ASN A 240 -19.06 -6.71 -7.02
C ASN A 240 -20.25 -6.35 -6.11
N MET A 241 -19.96 -5.82 -4.91
CA MET A 241 -20.98 -5.38 -3.95
C MET A 241 -21.41 -3.92 -4.14
N CYS A 242 -20.74 -3.22 -5.06
CA CYS A 242 -21.13 -1.93 -5.60
C CYS A 242 -20.89 -1.91 -7.13
N GLU A 243 -21.33 -0.85 -7.79
CA GLU A 243 -20.98 -0.63 -9.19
C GLU A 243 -19.49 -0.28 -9.29
N VAL A 244 -18.77 -0.95 -10.18
CA VAL A 244 -17.38 -0.66 -10.53
C VAL A 244 -17.34 -0.56 -12.05
N SER A 245 -16.82 0.55 -12.57
CA SER A 245 -16.76 0.86 -14.00
C SER A 245 -15.40 1.46 -14.36
N GLU A 246 -15.12 1.60 -15.65
CA GLU A 246 -13.91 2.27 -16.16
C GLU A 246 -13.89 3.77 -15.84
N ASN A 247 -15.01 4.36 -15.40
CA ASN A 247 -15.05 5.73 -14.88
C ASN A 247 -14.71 5.74 -13.37
N PRO A 248 -13.56 6.31 -12.95
CA PRO A 248 -13.12 6.30 -11.56
C PRO A 248 -14.06 7.10 -10.64
N TYR A 249 -14.74 8.14 -11.14
CA TYR A 249 -15.70 8.93 -10.37
C TYR A 249 -16.95 8.14 -10.01
N SER A 250 -17.53 7.42 -10.98
CA SER A 250 -18.69 6.55 -10.76
C SER A 250 -18.36 5.43 -9.77
N THR A 251 -17.19 4.80 -9.94
CA THR A 251 -16.69 3.75 -9.05
C THR A 251 -16.48 4.26 -7.63
N LEU A 252 -15.81 5.40 -7.44
CA LEU A 252 -15.60 6.00 -6.13
C LEU A 252 -16.92 6.34 -5.43
N TRP A 253 -17.87 6.94 -6.15
CA TRP A 253 -19.17 7.30 -5.58
C TRP A 253 -19.96 6.07 -5.12
N SER A 254 -19.97 5.01 -5.95
CA SER A 254 -20.64 3.75 -5.62
C SER A 254 -19.99 3.05 -4.43
N PHE A 255 -18.65 3.00 -4.41
CA PHE A 255 -17.87 2.41 -3.31
C PHE A 255 -18.11 3.14 -1.98
N LEU A 256 -18.07 4.47 -1.96
CA LEU A 256 -18.37 5.26 -0.75
C LEU A 256 -19.83 5.13 -0.30
N SER A 257 -20.77 4.91 -1.22
CA SER A 257 -22.16 4.56 -0.90
C SER A 257 -22.26 3.19 -0.22
N TRP A 258 -21.53 2.20 -0.72
CA TRP A 258 -21.44 0.87 -0.12
C TRP A 258 -20.76 0.93 1.27
N ARG A 259 -19.64 1.64 1.41
CA ARG A 259 -18.90 1.82 2.67
C ARG A 259 -19.80 2.38 3.79
N ARG A 260 -20.66 3.35 3.47
CA ARG A 260 -21.63 3.92 4.43
C ARG A 260 -22.55 2.87 5.04
N LYS A 261 -22.97 1.87 4.26
CA LYS A 261 -23.77 0.74 4.75
C LYS A 261 -22.91 -0.19 5.61
N LEU A 262 -21.68 -0.48 5.17
CA LEU A 262 -20.73 -1.32 5.90
C LEU A 262 -20.44 -0.78 7.31
N LEU A 263 -20.34 0.54 7.48
CA LEU A 263 -20.09 1.18 8.78
C LEU A 263 -21.12 0.83 9.87
N THR A 264 -22.32 0.36 9.49
CA THR A 264 -23.32 -0.12 10.47
C THR A 264 -22.94 -1.44 11.13
N GLN A 265 -22.01 -2.19 10.53
CA GLN A 265 -21.60 -3.53 10.98
C GLN A 265 -20.12 -3.60 11.32
N LYS A 266 -19.27 -2.81 10.64
CA LYS A 266 -17.82 -2.85 10.75
C LYS A 266 -17.30 -1.42 10.89
N ASN A 267 -16.93 -1.02 12.10
CA ASN A 267 -16.31 0.28 12.33
C ASN A 267 -14.92 0.32 11.68
N HIS A 268 -14.62 1.43 11.02
CA HIS A 268 -13.32 1.72 10.41
C HIS A 268 -13.25 3.22 10.05
N ASP A 269 -12.05 3.79 10.11
CA ASP A 269 -11.82 5.21 9.82
C ASP A 269 -11.81 5.50 8.32
N ASN A 270 -11.27 4.58 7.52
CA ASN A 270 -11.06 4.73 6.08
C ASN A 270 -11.26 3.39 5.36
N ALA A 271 -11.77 3.41 4.13
CA ALA A 271 -11.82 2.22 3.29
C ALA A 271 -11.22 2.47 1.92
N GLN A 272 -10.44 1.50 1.41
CA GLN A 272 -9.80 1.59 0.10
C GLN A 272 -10.23 0.40 -0.76
N LEU A 273 -10.65 0.69 -1.99
CA LEU A 273 -10.94 -0.34 -2.99
C LEU A 273 -9.72 -0.53 -3.89
N ILE A 274 -9.28 -1.77 -4.04
CA ILE A 274 -8.32 -2.21 -5.06
C ILE A 274 -9.13 -2.87 -6.18
N THR A 275 -8.99 -2.37 -7.40
CA THR A 275 -9.71 -2.89 -8.57
C THR A 275 -8.74 -3.43 -9.61
N GLY A 276 -9.07 -4.62 -10.15
CA GLY A 276 -8.35 -5.19 -11.28
C GLY A 276 -8.77 -4.59 -12.63
N MET A 277 -9.74 -3.67 -12.63
CA MET A 277 -10.19 -2.98 -13.84
C MET A 277 -9.32 -1.77 -14.15
N SER A 278 -9.10 -1.51 -15.44
CA SER A 278 -8.43 -0.30 -15.89
C SER A 278 -9.40 0.87 -15.95
N PHE A 279 -9.04 2.01 -15.37
CA PHE A 279 -9.80 3.23 -15.55
C PHE A 279 -9.48 3.89 -16.89
N HIS A 280 -10.42 4.68 -17.41
CA HIS A 280 -10.23 5.47 -18.62
C HIS A 280 -9.10 6.50 -18.48
N GLY A 281 -8.32 6.65 -19.56
CA GLY A 281 -7.23 7.62 -19.62
C GLY A 281 -6.00 7.15 -18.84
N THR A 282 -5.36 8.07 -18.11
CA THR A 282 -4.19 7.78 -17.28
C THR A 282 -4.54 7.68 -15.80
N THR A 283 -5.82 7.71 -15.42
CA THR A 283 -6.20 7.69 -14.01
C THR A 283 -5.90 6.33 -13.39
N ILE A 284 -5.14 6.29 -12.31
CA ILE A 284 -4.88 5.03 -11.56
C ILE A 284 -5.44 5.04 -10.14
N GLY A 285 -5.85 6.19 -9.63
CA GLY A 285 -6.43 6.35 -8.31
C GLY A 285 -7.36 7.55 -8.23
N LEU A 286 -8.28 7.53 -7.28
CA LEU A 286 -9.11 8.68 -6.95
C LEU A 286 -9.64 8.63 -5.51
N ALA A 287 -9.50 9.74 -4.79
CA ALA A 287 -10.04 9.92 -3.45
C ALA A 287 -10.49 11.36 -3.18
N PRO A 288 -11.45 11.58 -2.26
CA PRO A 288 -11.83 12.93 -1.84
C PRO A 288 -10.76 13.58 -0.95
N LEU A 289 -10.53 14.87 -1.18
CA LEU A 289 -9.61 15.69 -0.38
C LEU A 289 -10.20 16.01 1.01
N MET A 290 -9.36 15.96 2.06
CA MET A 290 -9.72 16.28 3.46
C MET A 290 -10.90 15.47 4.02
N ALA A 291 -10.99 14.20 3.63
CA ALA A 291 -12.12 13.34 3.97
C ALA A 291 -11.81 12.26 5.02
N MET A 292 -10.59 12.18 5.56
CA MET A 292 -10.22 11.18 6.56
C MET A 292 -11.18 11.21 7.77
N CYS A 293 -11.61 10.04 8.22
CA CYS A 293 -12.64 9.83 9.27
C CYS A 293 -14.05 10.37 8.93
N SER A 294 -14.28 10.97 7.77
CA SER A 294 -15.63 11.31 7.31
C SER A 294 -16.48 10.05 7.12
N VAL A 295 -17.69 10.07 7.69
CA VAL A 295 -18.69 8.99 7.51
C VAL A 295 -19.02 8.79 6.02
N TYR A 296 -19.02 9.88 5.23
CA TYR A 296 -19.50 9.83 3.84
C TYR A 296 -18.39 9.66 2.81
N GLN A 297 -17.18 10.14 3.11
CA GLN A 297 -16.17 10.37 2.07
C GLN A 297 -14.78 9.79 2.41
N SER A 298 -14.59 9.20 3.60
CA SER A 298 -13.28 8.63 3.98
C SER A 298 -12.99 7.33 3.23
N GLY A 299 -12.36 7.45 2.08
CA GLY A 299 -11.90 6.34 1.28
C GLY A 299 -11.39 6.75 -0.10
N GLY A 300 -11.02 5.74 -0.88
CA GLY A 300 -10.48 5.90 -2.23
C GLY A 300 -10.61 4.63 -3.06
N VAL A 301 -10.36 4.77 -4.36
CA VAL A 301 -10.31 3.66 -5.32
C VAL A 301 -8.95 3.64 -6.00
N ASN A 302 -8.37 2.47 -6.17
CA ASN A 302 -7.00 2.28 -6.63
C ASN A 302 -6.95 1.15 -7.66
N MET A 303 -6.50 1.47 -8.87
CA MET A 303 -6.29 0.52 -9.94
C MET A 303 -5.06 -0.32 -9.65
N ASP A 304 -5.19 -1.64 -9.75
CA ASP A 304 -4.04 -2.53 -9.71
C ASP A 304 -3.30 -2.49 -11.06
N HIS A 305 -2.37 -1.56 -11.18
CA HIS A 305 -1.59 -1.31 -12.40
C HIS A 305 -0.24 -2.05 -12.43
N SER A 306 0.05 -2.87 -11.42
CA SER A 306 1.35 -3.52 -11.22
C SER A 306 1.21 -4.96 -10.73
N GLU A 307 2.05 -5.87 -11.21
CA GLU A 307 2.15 -7.20 -10.61
C GLU A 307 2.74 -7.14 -9.19
N ASN A 308 3.53 -6.10 -8.89
CA ASN A 308 4.09 -5.89 -7.56
C ASN A 308 3.17 -5.01 -6.71
N ALA A 309 2.87 -5.48 -5.50
CA ALA A 309 2.06 -4.76 -4.52
C ALA A 309 2.58 -3.34 -4.19
N ILE A 310 3.87 -3.06 -4.38
CA ILE A 310 4.47 -1.73 -4.14
C ILE A 310 3.81 -0.65 -5.00
N GLY A 311 3.53 -0.91 -6.28
CA GLY A 311 2.94 0.08 -7.19
C GLY A 311 1.55 0.51 -6.73
N VAL A 312 0.71 -0.47 -6.37
CA VAL A 312 -0.64 -0.21 -5.83
C VAL A 312 -0.58 0.43 -4.45
N ALA A 313 0.40 0.05 -3.62
CA ALA A 313 0.60 0.67 -2.31
C ALA A 313 0.98 2.15 -2.42
N ALA A 314 1.80 2.53 -3.40
CA ALA A 314 2.12 3.93 -3.67
C ALA A 314 0.87 4.72 -4.07
N THR A 315 0.06 4.18 -4.99
CA THR A 315 -1.23 4.80 -5.38
C THR A 315 -2.18 4.92 -4.18
N MET A 316 -2.38 3.85 -3.42
CA MET A 316 -3.25 3.87 -2.24
C MET A 316 -2.74 4.84 -1.17
N ALA A 317 -1.43 4.94 -0.98
CA ALA A 317 -0.87 5.93 -0.08
C ALA A 317 -1.10 7.36 -0.58
N HIS A 318 -0.98 7.62 -1.88
CA HIS A 318 -1.32 8.92 -2.49
C HIS A 318 -2.78 9.30 -2.25
N GLU A 319 -3.70 8.39 -2.55
CA GLU A 319 -5.15 8.62 -2.38
C GLU A 319 -5.53 8.80 -0.89
N MET A 320 -4.92 8.05 0.02
CA MET A 320 -5.06 8.30 1.45
C MET A 320 -4.48 9.67 1.85
N GLY A 321 -3.45 10.15 1.15
CA GLY A 321 -2.84 11.46 1.37
C GLY A 321 -3.84 12.58 1.09
N HIS A 322 -4.61 12.45 -0.01
CA HIS A 322 -5.76 13.32 -0.25
C HIS A 322 -6.79 13.23 0.86
N ASN A 323 -7.14 12.03 1.35
CA ASN A 323 -8.05 11.93 2.50
C ASN A 323 -7.51 12.68 3.73
N PHE A 324 -6.20 12.64 4.00
CA PHE A 324 -5.55 13.43 5.05
C PHE A 324 -5.47 14.94 4.76
N GLY A 325 -5.77 15.37 3.54
CA GLY A 325 -5.78 16.77 3.12
C GLY A 325 -4.51 17.23 2.40
N MET A 326 -3.63 16.30 2.00
CA MET A 326 -2.46 16.62 1.20
C MET A 326 -2.85 16.96 -0.24
N SER A 327 -2.29 18.05 -0.75
CA SER A 327 -2.33 18.39 -2.18
C SER A 327 -1.11 17.81 -2.89
N HIS A 328 -1.11 17.84 -4.21
CA HIS A 328 0.08 17.42 -4.96
C HIS A 328 1.31 18.26 -4.63
N ASP A 329 2.47 17.63 -4.73
CA ASP A 329 3.76 18.28 -4.61
C ASP A 329 3.92 19.37 -5.68
N SER A 330 4.34 20.56 -5.24
CA SER A 330 4.86 21.59 -6.16
C SER A 330 6.25 21.19 -6.67
N ALA A 331 6.70 21.82 -7.77
CA ALA A 331 7.97 21.49 -8.45
C ALA A 331 9.20 21.40 -7.52
N ASP A 332 9.25 22.19 -6.43
CA ASP A 332 10.39 22.22 -5.49
C ASP A 332 10.16 21.44 -4.18
N CYS A 333 9.03 20.74 -4.03
CA CYS A 333 8.69 20.02 -2.80
C CYS A 333 9.36 18.64 -2.71
N CYS A 334 9.45 17.95 -3.85
CA CYS A 334 10.04 16.62 -3.93
C CYS A 334 11.51 16.70 -4.37
N SER A 335 12.42 16.28 -3.47
CA SER A 335 13.85 16.20 -3.79
C SER A 335 14.27 14.89 -4.50
N ALA A 336 13.38 13.89 -4.55
CA ALA A 336 13.62 12.62 -5.23
C ALA A 336 13.20 12.72 -6.70
N SER A 337 14.00 12.12 -7.60
CA SER A 337 13.60 12.04 -9.00
C SER A 337 12.51 10.98 -9.20
N ALA A 338 11.77 11.05 -10.31
CA ALA A 338 10.80 10.01 -10.66
C ALA A 338 11.48 8.63 -10.84
N ALA A 339 12.73 8.60 -11.32
CA ALA A 339 13.51 7.37 -11.45
C ALA A 339 13.87 6.76 -10.08
N ASP A 340 14.03 7.59 -9.05
CA ASP A 340 14.28 7.15 -7.68
C ASP A 340 12.98 6.73 -6.95
N GLY A 341 11.83 6.72 -7.64
CA GLY A 341 10.50 6.41 -7.09
C GLY A 341 9.68 7.64 -6.70
N GLY A 342 10.25 8.84 -6.76
CA GLY A 342 9.56 10.10 -6.50
C GLY A 342 9.02 10.25 -5.07
N CYS A 343 8.06 11.16 -4.91
CA CYS A 343 7.35 11.38 -3.65
C CYS A 343 5.91 10.89 -3.78
N ILE A 344 5.32 10.42 -2.67
CA ILE A 344 3.96 9.86 -2.66
C ILE A 344 2.93 10.83 -3.24
N MET A 345 3.08 12.15 -3.01
CA MET A 345 2.13 13.16 -3.49
C MET A 345 2.51 13.80 -4.83
N ALA A 346 3.40 13.20 -5.61
CA ALA A 346 3.67 13.65 -6.98
C ALA A 346 2.38 13.59 -7.83
N ALA A 347 2.18 14.56 -8.74
CA ALA A 347 0.96 14.65 -9.56
C ALA A 347 0.80 13.50 -10.58
N ALA A 348 1.90 12.82 -10.91
CA ALA A 348 1.90 11.54 -11.59
C ALA A 348 2.44 10.50 -10.61
N THR A 349 1.72 9.40 -10.46
CA THR A 349 2.02 8.29 -9.56
C THR A 349 1.99 7.00 -10.35
N GLY A 350 2.84 6.03 -10.01
CA GLY A 350 2.84 4.73 -10.67
C GLY A 350 4.18 4.04 -10.59
#